data_AF-M8BB97-F1
#
_entry.id   AF-M8BB97-F1
#
_cell.length_a   1.000
_cell.length_b   1.000
_cell.length_c   1.000
_cell.angle_alpha   90.00
_cell.angle_beta   90.00
_cell.angle_gamma   90.00
#
_symmetry.space_group_name_H-M   'P 1'
#
loop_
_entity.id
_entity.type
_entity.pdbx_description
1 polymer ?
#
loop_
_entity_poly.entity_id
_entity_poly.type
_entity_poly.pdbx_seq_one_letter_code
_entity_poly.pdbx_strand_id
1 'polypeptide(L)'
;MDHTEALRDDALAAILGRLQTHDLAGSRCVRRAWHAVVDARRLLLPHSAEGIFANYNDHHRSQFLARPSTSCVDHSNLHFLPNYTEGHRKIADHCKVLLLYGDTREFFVANPATRRWQRLPGAHDDGECREAYLAFDPAASPHYEVFFFKKGPFIT
;
A
#
# COMPACT_ATOMS: atom_id res chain seq x y z
N MET A 1 36.53 -7.00 -2.56
CA MET A 1 35.50 -6.61 -1.58
C MET A 1 36.17 -6.53 -0.24
N ASP A 2 36.06 -5.40 0.46
CA ASP A 2 36.74 -5.19 1.74
C ASP A 2 35.92 -5.86 2.87
N HIS A 3 36.44 -6.94 3.42
CA HIS A 3 35.79 -7.71 4.49
C HIS A 3 35.70 -6.93 5.82
N THR A 4 36.46 -5.85 5.97
CA THR A 4 36.48 -5.07 7.21
C THR A 4 35.26 -4.17 7.37
N GLU A 5 34.71 -3.64 6.26
CA GLU A 5 33.47 -2.85 6.29
C GLU A 5 32.25 -3.74 6.59
N ALA A 6 32.16 -4.91 5.96
CA ALA A 6 31.07 -5.86 6.19
C ALA A 6 30.97 -6.27 7.67
N LEU A 7 32.12 -6.59 8.30
CA LEU A 7 32.18 -6.95 9.72
C LEU A 7 31.71 -5.81 10.65
N ARG A 8 31.99 -4.55 10.27
CA ARG A 8 31.59 -3.38 11.04
C ARG A 8 30.08 -3.12 10.91
N ASP A 9 29.53 -3.29 9.72
CA ASP A 9 28.09 -3.21 9.48
C ASP A 9 27.33 -4.34 10.17
N ASP A 10 27.93 -5.53 10.27
CA ASP A 10 27.39 -6.68 11.03
C ASP A 10 27.27 -6.37 12.51
N ALA A 11 28.34 -5.85 13.11
CA ALA A 11 28.34 -5.47 14.52
C ALA A 11 27.34 -4.33 14.78
N LEU A 12 27.30 -3.32 13.91
CA LEU A 12 26.37 -2.20 14.03
C LEU A 12 24.92 -2.67 13.92
N ALA A 13 24.61 -3.55 12.97
CA ALA A 13 23.29 -4.14 12.83
C ALA A 13 22.88 -4.96 14.06
N ALA A 14 23.79 -5.74 14.64
CA ALA A 14 23.52 -6.52 15.84
C ALA A 14 23.22 -5.63 17.06
N ILE A 15 23.85 -4.46 17.15
CA ILE A 15 23.57 -3.46 18.19
C ILE A 15 22.21 -2.80 17.95
N LEU A 16 21.98 -2.29 16.74
CA LEU A 16 20.73 -1.61 16.37
C LEU A 16 19.52 -2.56 16.46
N GLY A 17 19.68 -3.82 16.07
CA GLY A 17 18.64 -4.84 16.16
C GLY A 17 18.23 -5.23 17.58
N ARG A 18 18.94 -4.76 18.62
CA ARG A 18 18.56 -4.94 20.03
C ARG A 18 17.75 -3.78 20.59
N LEU A 19 17.64 -2.67 19.86
CA LEU A 19 16.87 -1.50 20.28
C LEU A 19 15.37 -1.74 20.14
N GLN A 20 14.58 -1.03 20.95
CA GLN A 20 13.13 -0.97 20.75
C GLN A 20 12.81 -0.27 19.43
N THR A 21 11.63 -0.56 18.85
CA THR A 21 11.26 -0.07 17.51
C THR A 21 11.31 1.45 17.39
N HIS A 22 10.97 2.18 18.47
CA HIS A 22 11.00 3.65 18.49
C HIS A 22 12.44 4.21 18.56
N ASP A 23 13.32 3.61 19.36
CA ASP A 23 14.74 3.98 19.43
C ASP A 23 15.49 3.65 18.14
N LEU A 24 15.11 2.55 17.50
CA LEU A 24 15.64 2.14 16.21
C LEU A 24 15.19 3.10 15.09
N ALA A 25 13.93 3.55 15.12
CA ALA A 25 13.43 4.60 14.24
C ALA A 25 14.15 5.94 14.49
N GLY A 26 14.42 6.30 15.76
CA GLY A 26 15.21 7.47 16.10
C GLY A 26 16.64 7.38 15.58
N SER A 27 17.29 6.22 15.74
CA SER A 27 18.66 5.94 15.29
C SER A 27 18.84 6.11 13.78
N ARG A 28 17.80 5.80 13.00
CA ARG A 28 17.74 6.02 11.54
C ARG A 28 17.86 7.52 11.17
N CYS A 29 17.48 8.44 12.06
CA CYS A 29 17.56 9.87 11.82
C CYS A 29 18.90 10.51 12.28
N VAL A 30 19.77 9.76 12.97
CA VAL A 30 20.99 10.30 13.59
C VAL A 30 22.16 10.38 12.60
N ARG A 31 22.39 9.33 11.81
CA ARG A 31 23.47 9.28 10.81
C ARG A 31 23.08 8.48 9.58
N ARG A 32 23.55 8.92 8.41
CA ARG A 32 23.34 8.21 7.12
C ARG A 32 23.85 6.77 7.14
N ALA A 33 24.99 6.50 7.79
CA ALA A 33 25.51 5.14 7.90
C ALA A 33 24.57 4.20 8.68
N TRP A 34 23.93 4.71 9.74
CA TRP A 34 23.00 3.93 10.54
C TRP A 34 21.68 3.73 9.82
N HIS A 35 21.18 4.78 9.15
CA HIS A 35 20.06 4.69 8.22
C HIS A 35 20.28 3.57 7.18
N ALA A 36 21.44 3.58 6.52
CA ALA A 36 21.78 2.59 5.50
C ALA A 36 21.78 1.15 6.06
N VAL A 37 22.34 0.92 7.26
CA VAL A 37 22.33 -0.42 7.89
C VAL A 37 20.92 -0.86 8.29
N VAL A 38 20.11 0.05 8.84
CA VAL A 38 18.71 -0.25 9.22
C VAL A 38 17.88 -0.63 8.00
N ASP A 39 18.01 0.12 6.90
CA ASP A 39 17.26 -0.13 5.67
C ASP A 39 17.77 -1.37 4.92
N ALA A 40 19.10 -1.54 4.80
CA ALA A 40 19.71 -2.69 4.12
C ALA A 40 19.37 -4.02 4.80
N ARG A 41 19.25 -4.02 6.13
CA ARG A 41 18.92 -5.23 6.92
C ARG A 41 17.47 -5.31 7.36
N ARG A 42 16.63 -4.36 6.94
CA ARG A 42 15.20 -4.31 7.26
C ARG A 42 14.94 -4.48 8.77
N LEU A 43 15.80 -3.87 9.61
CA LEU A 43 15.70 -4.00 11.07
C LEU A 43 14.41 -3.38 11.61
N LEU A 44 13.85 -2.42 10.86
CA LEU A 44 12.48 -1.95 11.05
C LEU A 44 11.59 -2.66 10.05
N LEU A 45 10.63 -3.43 10.58
CA LEU A 45 9.51 -3.89 9.79
C LEU A 45 8.69 -2.67 9.35
N PRO A 46 8.11 -2.68 8.13
CA PRO A 46 7.13 -1.67 7.73
C PRO A 46 6.11 -1.49 8.85
N HIS A 47 5.81 -0.24 9.20
CA HIS A 47 4.86 0.08 10.26
C HIS A 47 3.60 -0.78 10.09
N SER A 48 3.12 -1.34 11.22
CA SER A 48 1.91 -2.14 11.32
C SER A 48 0.85 -1.60 10.37
N ALA A 49 0.38 -2.43 9.43
CA ALA A 49 -0.74 -2.07 8.58
C ALA A 49 -1.89 -1.57 9.47
N GLU A 50 -2.39 -0.37 9.18
CA GLU A 50 -3.44 0.27 9.98
C GLU A 50 -4.76 -0.51 9.87
N GLY A 51 -4.91 -1.29 8.80
CA GLY A 51 -5.96 -2.28 8.62
C GLY A 51 -5.85 -2.98 7.27
N ILE A 52 -6.83 -3.83 6.98
CA ILE A 52 -6.94 -4.59 5.73
C ILE A 52 -8.32 -4.33 5.13
N PHE A 53 -8.39 -4.14 3.81
CA PHE A 53 -9.66 -4.13 3.08
C PHE A 53 -10.04 -5.55 2.67
N ALA A 54 -11.21 -6.01 3.09
CA ALA A 54 -11.78 -7.31 2.75
C ALA A 54 -12.93 -7.17 1.76
N ASN A 55 -12.83 -7.83 0.62
CA ASN A 55 -13.89 -7.92 -0.39
C ASN A 55 -14.67 -9.22 -0.21
N TYR A 56 -15.96 -9.14 0.11
CA TYR A 56 -16.83 -10.31 0.17
C TYR A 56 -17.63 -10.44 -1.13
N ASN A 57 -17.89 -11.68 -1.56
CA ASN A 57 -18.69 -11.92 -2.77
C ASN A 57 -20.17 -11.58 -2.56
N ASP A 58 -20.68 -11.80 -1.35
CA ASP A 58 -22.09 -11.58 -1.01
C ASP A 58 -22.37 -10.15 -0.50
N HIS A 59 -21.34 -9.30 -0.42
CA HIS A 59 -21.52 -7.91 -0.01
C HIS A 59 -21.11 -6.96 -1.13
N HIS A 60 -21.96 -5.97 -1.37
CA HIS A 60 -21.71 -4.88 -2.31
C HIS A 60 -20.63 -3.89 -1.85
N ARG A 61 -20.08 -4.07 -0.63
CA ARG A 61 -19.13 -3.14 -0.01
C ARG A 61 -17.91 -3.86 0.53
N SER A 62 -16.73 -3.31 0.26
CA SER A 62 -15.49 -3.69 0.91
C SER A 62 -15.51 -3.25 2.37
N GLN A 63 -15.02 -4.10 3.29
CA GLN A 63 -14.94 -3.76 4.71
C GLN A 63 -13.50 -3.43 5.10
N PHE A 64 -13.29 -2.37 5.86
CA PHE A 64 -11.99 -2.05 6.44
C PHE A 64 -11.90 -2.66 7.84
N LEU A 65 -10.98 -3.60 8.01
CA LEU A 65 -10.70 -4.28 9.27
C LEU A 65 -9.42 -3.70 9.87
N ALA A 66 -9.56 -2.90 10.91
CA ALA A 66 -8.45 -2.24 11.60
C ALA A 66 -8.26 -2.79 13.01
N ARG A 67 -7.06 -2.61 13.57
CA ARG A 67 -6.85 -2.86 15.01
C ARG A 67 -7.66 -1.82 15.81
N PRO A 68 -8.33 -2.21 16.91
CA PRO A 68 -9.05 -1.25 17.75
C PRO A 68 -8.06 -0.36 18.52
N SER A 69 -7.45 0.65 17.87
CA SER A 69 -6.67 1.71 18.53
C SER A 69 -6.46 2.95 17.65
N THR A 70 -6.86 4.12 18.19
CA THR A 70 -6.32 5.49 18.01
C THR A 70 -6.29 6.21 16.64
N SER A 71 -6.83 5.69 15.54
CA SER A 71 -6.99 6.54 14.35
C SER A 71 -8.35 7.26 14.34
N CYS A 72 -8.31 8.60 14.32
CA CYS A 72 -9.48 9.47 14.16
C CYS A 72 -10.02 9.45 12.72
N VAL A 73 -9.22 8.94 11.78
CA VAL A 73 -9.57 8.91 10.36
C VAL A 73 -10.37 7.65 10.08
N ASP A 74 -11.65 7.86 9.82
CA ASP A 74 -12.56 6.80 9.38
C ASP A 74 -12.23 6.39 7.94
N HIS A 75 -11.18 5.57 7.80
CA HIS A 75 -10.78 4.93 6.54
C HIS A 75 -11.83 3.93 6.03
N SER A 76 -12.84 3.59 6.85
CA SER A 76 -13.95 2.70 6.47
C SER A 76 -15.05 3.44 5.70
N ASN A 77 -15.14 4.76 5.83
CA ASN A 77 -16.16 5.57 5.17
C ASN A 77 -15.74 5.95 3.74
N LEU A 78 -16.02 5.03 2.83
CA LEU A 78 -15.80 5.18 1.41
C LEU A 78 -17.05 5.65 0.63
N HIS A 79 -18.04 6.24 1.31
CA HIS A 79 -19.28 6.74 0.65
C HIS A 79 -19.04 7.86 -0.38
N PHE A 80 -17.86 8.48 -0.38
CA PHE A 80 -17.46 9.45 -1.39
C PHE A 80 -17.09 8.81 -2.75
N LEU A 81 -16.92 7.48 -2.79
CA LEU A 81 -16.62 6.75 -4.02
C LEU A 81 -17.89 6.53 -4.88
N PRO A 82 -17.76 6.57 -6.22
CA PRO A 82 -18.89 6.41 -7.11
C PRO A 82 -19.47 5.00 -7.07
N ASN A 83 -20.79 4.90 -6.91
CA ASN A 83 -21.56 3.65 -6.84
C ASN A 83 -21.09 2.68 -5.74
N TYR A 84 -20.50 3.19 -4.64
CA TYR A 84 -19.98 2.36 -3.55
C TYR A 84 -21.05 1.52 -2.85
N THR A 85 -22.29 2.03 -2.78
CA THR A 85 -23.37 1.38 -2.03
C THR A 85 -24.26 0.47 -2.86
N GLU A 86 -24.24 0.65 -4.18
CA GLU A 86 -25.19 0.07 -5.14
C GLU A 86 -24.50 -0.79 -6.21
N GLY A 87 -23.16 -0.76 -6.27
CA GLY A 87 -22.38 -1.48 -7.26
C GLY A 87 -21.81 -2.82 -6.78
N HIS A 88 -21.11 -3.50 -7.69
CA HIS A 88 -20.29 -4.69 -7.41
C HIS A 88 -18.78 -4.37 -7.43
N ARG A 89 -18.43 -3.08 -7.36
CA ARG A 89 -17.05 -2.60 -7.40
C ARG A 89 -16.35 -2.93 -6.08
N LYS A 90 -15.08 -3.26 -6.19
CA LYS A 90 -14.25 -3.73 -5.08
C LYS A 90 -12.99 -2.87 -4.97
N ILE A 91 -12.34 -2.92 -3.81
CA ILE A 91 -10.96 -2.43 -3.68
C ILE A 91 -10.06 -3.45 -4.38
N ALA A 92 -9.52 -3.09 -5.53
CA ALA A 92 -8.68 -3.96 -6.35
C ALA A 92 -7.24 -4.00 -5.82
N ASP A 93 -6.74 -2.86 -5.33
CA ASP A 93 -5.38 -2.74 -4.80
C ASP A 93 -5.28 -1.55 -3.84
N HIS A 94 -4.20 -1.49 -3.05
CA HIS A 94 -3.85 -0.33 -2.23
C HIS A 94 -2.35 -0.09 -2.28
N CYS A 95 -1.94 1.17 -2.36
CA CYS A 95 -0.53 1.54 -2.32
C CYS A 95 -0.34 2.81 -1.50
N LYS A 96 0.35 2.65 -0.35
CA LYS A 96 0.61 3.70 0.64
C LYS A 96 -0.68 4.37 1.13
N VAL A 97 -1.08 5.48 0.51
CA VAL A 97 -2.24 6.33 0.88
C VAL A 97 -3.35 6.30 -0.17
N LEU A 98 -3.12 5.62 -1.28
CA LEU A 98 -4.05 5.55 -2.41
C LEU A 98 -4.71 4.18 -2.46
N LEU A 99 -5.99 4.19 -2.82
CA LEU A 99 -6.79 3.00 -3.09
C LEU A 99 -7.10 2.92 -4.58
N LEU A 100 -7.05 1.71 -5.12
CA LEU A 100 -7.57 1.40 -6.43
C LEU A 100 -8.94 0.73 -6.25
N TYR A 101 -9.98 1.39 -6.74
CA TYR A 101 -11.37 0.97 -6.59
C TYR A 101 -12.02 0.78 -7.95
N GLY A 102 -12.73 -0.32 -8.16
CA GLY A 102 -13.38 -0.57 -9.44
C GLY A 102 -13.78 -2.01 -9.66
N ASP A 103 -14.10 -2.28 -10.91
CA ASP A 103 -14.36 -3.60 -11.47
C ASP A 103 -13.62 -3.74 -12.80
N THR A 104 -13.92 -4.75 -13.60
CA THR A 104 -13.23 -4.99 -14.87
C THR A 104 -13.43 -3.90 -15.93
N ARG A 105 -14.45 -3.04 -15.79
CA ARG A 105 -14.86 -2.03 -16.78
C ARG A 105 -14.55 -0.61 -16.39
N GLU A 106 -14.52 -0.29 -15.10
CA GLU A 106 -14.20 1.06 -14.64
C GLU A 106 -13.38 1.02 -13.36
N PHE A 107 -12.26 1.76 -13.37
CA PHE A 107 -11.36 1.91 -12.24
C PHE A 107 -11.20 3.38 -11.85
N PHE A 108 -11.00 3.58 -10.55
CA PHE A 108 -10.83 4.86 -9.89
C PHE A 108 -9.65 4.77 -8.94
N VAL A 109 -8.82 5.81 -8.92
CA VAL A 109 -7.82 5.99 -7.87
C VAL A 109 -8.38 6.97 -6.85
N ALA A 110 -8.34 6.59 -5.58
CA ALA A 110 -8.92 7.37 -4.50
C ALA A 110 -7.91 7.61 -3.38
N ASN A 111 -8.01 8.79 -2.77
CA ASN A 111 -7.29 9.14 -1.55
C ASN A 111 -8.32 9.27 -0.41
N PRO A 112 -8.42 8.28 0.50
CA PRO A 112 -9.38 8.32 1.61
C PRO A 112 -9.17 9.50 2.56
N ALA A 113 -7.92 9.92 2.78
CA ALA A 113 -7.61 11.03 3.68
C ALA A 113 -8.14 12.37 3.15
N THR A 114 -8.16 12.55 1.83
CA THR A 114 -8.70 13.78 1.20
C THR A 114 -10.12 13.63 0.67
N ARG A 115 -10.70 12.42 0.74
CA ARG A 115 -12.01 12.06 0.17
C ARG A 115 -12.16 12.47 -1.30
N ARG A 116 -11.07 12.36 -2.06
CA ARG A 116 -11.04 12.64 -3.50
C ARG A 116 -10.79 11.37 -4.27
N TRP A 117 -11.35 11.30 -5.47
CA TRP A 117 -11.10 10.23 -6.42
C TRP A 117 -10.93 10.81 -7.82
N GLN A 118 -10.27 10.02 -8.67
CA GLN A 118 -10.11 10.29 -10.08
C GLN A 118 -10.44 9.02 -10.86
N ARG A 119 -11.29 9.15 -11.88
CA ARG A 119 -11.57 8.06 -12.81
C ARG A 119 -10.38 7.86 -13.75
N LEU A 120 -9.97 6.62 -13.94
CA LEU A 120 -8.87 6.29 -14.84
C LEU A 120 -9.34 6.30 -16.31
N PRO A 121 -8.56 6.89 -17.23
CA PRO A 121 -8.83 6.82 -18.66
C PRO A 121 -8.55 5.40 -19.18
N GLY A 122 -9.37 4.90 -20.10
CA GLY A 122 -9.03 3.68 -20.87
C GLY A 122 -9.56 2.35 -20.35
N ALA A 123 -10.52 2.37 -19.42
CA ALA A 123 -11.35 1.20 -19.17
C ALA A 123 -12.42 1.14 -20.29
N HIS A 124 -11.98 0.79 -21.49
CA HIS A 124 -12.84 0.63 -22.66
C HIS A 124 -13.60 -0.71 -22.55
N ASP A 125 -14.85 -0.68 -23.01
CA ASP A 125 -15.75 -1.84 -23.07
C ASP A 125 -15.34 -2.76 -24.25
N ASP A 126 -14.09 -3.22 -24.25
CA ASP A 126 -13.60 -4.21 -25.21
C ASP A 126 -13.95 -5.65 -24.79
N GLY A 127 -14.70 -5.81 -23.70
CA GLY A 127 -15.12 -7.09 -23.15
C GLY A 127 -14.00 -7.86 -22.44
N GLU A 128 -12.80 -7.30 -22.30
CA GLU A 128 -11.69 -7.97 -21.64
C GLU A 128 -11.69 -7.76 -20.13
N CYS A 129 -11.71 -8.86 -19.37
CA CYS A 129 -11.48 -8.82 -17.93
C CYS A 129 -10.04 -8.39 -17.64
N ARG A 130 -9.87 -7.20 -17.07
CA ARG A 130 -8.56 -6.66 -16.68
C ARG A 130 -8.38 -6.68 -15.17
N GLU A 131 -7.17 -7.03 -14.75
CA GLU A 131 -6.67 -6.80 -13.40
C GLU A 131 -5.86 -5.52 -13.41
N ALA A 132 -5.99 -4.72 -12.36
CA ALA A 132 -5.32 -3.43 -12.26
C ALA A 132 -4.54 -3.34 -10.95
N TYR A 133 -3.34 -2.78 -11.03
CA TYR A 133 -2.42 -2.62 -9.89
C TYR A 133 -1.91 -1.19 -9.80
N LEU A 134 -1.71 -0.73 -8.57
CA LEU A 134 -1.32 0.64 -8.28
C LEU A 134 0.12 0.70 -7.77
N ALA A 135 0.95 1.50 -8.44
CA ALA A 135 2.29 1.82 -7.96
C ALA A 135 2.36 3.30 -7.58
N PHE A 136 2.77 3.57 -6.34
CA PHE A 136 2.97 4.92 -5.87
C PHE A 136 4.08 4.98 -4.83
N ASP A 137 5.13 5.74 -5.15
CA ASP A 137 6.18 6.11 -4.21
C ASP A 137 6.31 7.64 -4.11
N PRO A 138 5.71 8.26 -3.07
CA PRO A 138 5.75 9.71 -2.91
C PRO A 138 7.18 10.26 -2.67
N ALA A 139 8.14 9.41 -2.29
CA ALA A 139 9.53 9.83 -2.14
C ALA A 139 10.24 9.94 -3.50
N ALA A 140 9.78 9.22 -4.52
CA ALA A 140 10.36 9.22 -5.86
C ALA A 140 9.61 10.16 -6.82
N SER A 141 8.28 10.18 -6.78
CA SER A 141 7.44 10.96 -7.70
C SER A 141 6.12 11.38 -7.04
N PRO A 142 5.60 12.59 -7.33
CA PRO A 142 4.25 12.98 -6.90
C PRO A 142 3.15 12.29 -7.72
N HIS A 143 3.50 11.62 -8.81
CA HIS A 143 2.56 10.92 -9.69
C HIS A 143 2.47 9.44 -9.33
N TYR A 144 1.27 8.88 -9.45
CA TYR A 144 1.03 7.45 -9.36
C TYR A 144 0.96 6.83 -10.76
N GLU A 145 1.24 5.54 -10.84
CA GLU A 145 1.11 4.74 -12.06
C GLU A 145 0.12 3.59 -11.82
N VAL A 146 -0.67 3.26 -12.85
CA VAL A 146 -1.61 2.14 -12.81
C VAL A 146 -1.31 1.20 -13.96
N PHE A 147 -1.12 -0.07 -13.64
CA PHE A 147 -0.84 -1.12 -14.61
C PHE A 147 -2.09 -1.97 -14.82
N PHE A 148 -2.41 -2.25 -16.08
CA PHE A 148 -3.51 -3.13 -16.46
C PHE A 148 -2.97 -4.42 -17.07
N PHE A 149 -3.43 -5.56 -16.58
CA PHE A 149 -3.10 -6.87 -17.10
C PHE A 149 -4.36 -7.57 -17.57
N LYS A 150 -4.27 -8.31 -18.68
CA LYS A 150 -5.35 -9.20 -19.10
C LYS A 150 -5.42 -10.39 -18.16
N LYS A 151 -6.61 -10.73 -17.71
CA LYS A 151 -6.80 -11.95 -16.94
C LYS A 151 -6.56 -13.15 -17.84
N GLY A 152 -5.53 -13.94 -17.54
CA GLY A 152 -5.21 -15.16 -18.28
C GLY A 152 -6.31 -16.23 -18.15
N PRO A 153 -6.31 -17.26 -19.00
CA PRO A 153 -7.23 -18.38 -18.84
C PRO A 153 -7.01 -19.04 -17.48
N PHE A 154 -8.11 -19.33 -16.77
CA PHE A 154 -8.06 -20.13 -15.55
C PHE A 154 -7.57 -21.54 -15.92
N ILE A 155 -6.38 -21.90 -15.47
CA ILE A 155 -5.93 -23.30 -15.51
C ILE A 155 -6.67 -23.98 -14.34
N THR A 156 -7.65 -24.82 -14.67
CA THR A 156 -8.38 -25.67 -13.71
C THR A 156 -7.66 -26.99 -13.55
#